data_AF-A0A150RHJ2-F1
#
_entry.id   AF-A0A150RHJ2-F1
#
_cell.length_a   1.000
_cell.length_b   1.000
_cell.length_c   1.000
_cell.angle_alpha   90.00
_cell.angle_beta   90.00
_cell.angle_gamma   90.00
#
_symmetry.space_group_name_H-M   'P 1'
#
loop_
_entity.id
_entity.type
_entity.pdbx_description
1 polymer ?
#
loop_
_entity_poly.entity_id
_entity_poly.type
_entity_poly.pdbx_seq_one_letter_code
_entity_poly.pdbx_strand_id
1 'polypeptide(L)'
;MKSEGDLGGAARALLDRDEVEGVLSGAFYTPTDAPRSRAKGRTTGAAVEPGAAPPPERPQHYKVICISMYTEDLERLDEMVSALKARGMTKANRSALIRHALSQVDLDKIPKGI
;
A
#
# COMPACT_ATOMS: atom_id res chain seq x y z
N MET A 1 -7.64 31.75 5.39
CA MET A 1 -6.33 31.16 5.03
C MET A 1 -5.55 30.90 6.31
N LYS A 2 -5.52 29.65 6.78
CA LYS A 2 -4.63 29.20 7.86
C LYS A 2 -3.61 28.29 7.19
N SER A 3 -2.35 28.69 7.27
CA SER A 3 -1.25 28.22 6.45
C SER A 3 -0.89 26.75 6.71
N GLU A 4 -0.79 25.94 5.65
CA GLU A 4 -0.37 24.53 5.67
C GLU A 4 1.03 24.29 6.30
N GLY A 5 1.84 25.35 6.46
CA GLY A 5 3.14 25.28 7.13
C GLY A 5 3.09 25.05 8.65
N ASP A 6 1.97 25.35 9.31
CA ASP A 6 1.82 25.24 10.77
C ASP A 6 1.58 23.78 11.21
N LEU A 7 0.91 23.00 10.37
CA LEU A 7 0.60 21.59 10.64
C LEU A 7 1.84 20.69 10.64
N GLY A 8 2.79 20.94 9.73
CA GLY A 8 4.04 20.18 9.65
C GLY A 8 4.99 20.44 10.83
N GLY A 9 4.96 21.65 11.39
CA GLY A 9 5.69 22.00 12.61
C GLY A 9 5.07 21.38 13.85
N ALA A 10 3.74 21.44 13.98
CA ALA A 10 3.00 20.85 15.09
C ALA A 10 3.14 19.31 15.13
N ALA A 11 3.10 18.64 13.98
CA ALA A 11 3.31 17.20 13.89
C ALA A 11 4.73 16.78 14.34
N ARG A 12 5.76 17.57 14.00
CA ARG A 12 7.14 17.34 14.44
C ARG A 12 7.40 17.65 15.91
N ALA A 13 6.58 18.51 16.51
CA ALA A 13 6.66 18.81 17.95
C ALA A 13 5.99 17.73 18.82
N LEU A 14 5.02 17.00 18.26
CA LEU A 14 4.26 15.96 18.95
C LEU A 14 4.85 14.55 18.77
N LEU A 15 5.61 14.33 17.71
CA LEU A 15 6.20 13.04 17.38
C LEU A 15 7.72 13.17 17.43
N ASP A 16 8.33 12.43 18.36
CA ASP A 16 9.78 12.43 18.50
C ASP A 16 10.44 11.89 17.22
N ARG A 17 11.48 12.57 16.76
CA ARG A 17 12.09 12.29 15.46
C ARG A 17 12.71 10.90 15.43
N ASP A 18 13.36 10.51 16.52
CA ASP A 18 14.05 9.23 16.63
C ASP A 18 13.04 8.07 16.75
N GLU A 19 11.89 8.32 17.40
CA GLU A 19 10.76 7.39 17.42
C GLU A 19 10.17 7.20 16.01
N VAL A 20 9.92 8.30 15.28
CA VAL A 20 9.39 8.25 13.92
C VAL A 20 10.35 7.52 12.98
N GLU A 21 11.65 7.82 13.05
CA GLU A 21 12.68 7.17 12.25
C GLU A 21 12.83 5.68 12.61
N GLY A 22 12.74 5.33 13.89
CA GLY A 22 12.73 3.93 14.36
C GLY A 22 11.53 3.14 13.85
N VAL A 23 10.32 3.72 13.88
CA VAL A 23 9.11 3.09 13.35
C VAL A 23 9.19 2.90 11.84
N LEU A 24 9.64 3.91 11.10
CA LEU A 24 9.73 3.84 9.64
C LEU A 24 10.82 2.86 9.18
N SER A 25 11.99 2.88 9.80
CA SER A 25 13.07 1.94 9.49
C SER A 25 12.73 0.50 9.86
N GLY A 26 12.08 0.29 11.00
CA GLY A 26 11.69 -1.04 11.49
C GLY A 26 10.48 -1.65 10.77
N ALA A 27 9.51 -0.85 10.35
CA ALA A 27 8.27 -1.35 9.75
C ALA A 27 8.27 -1.35 8.21
N PHE A 28 8.95 -0.38 7.59
CA PHE A 28 8.83 -0.13 6.13
C PHE A 28 10.12 -0.29 5.35
N TYR A 29 11.29 0.05 5.92
CA TYR A 29 12.57 0.07 5.19
C TYR A 29 13.55 -1.06 5.53
N THR A 30 13.10 -2.17 6.15
CA THR A 30 14.00 -3.29 6.44
C THR A 30 14.64 -3.82 5.15
N PRO A 31 15.98 -3.94 5.07
CA PRO A 31 16.64 -4.59 3.94
C PRO A 31 16.13 -6.03 3.78
N THR A 32 15.86 -6.42 2.54
CA THR A 32 15.18 -7.67 2.14
C THR A 32 15.79 -8.97 2.70
N ASP A 33 17.05 -8.96 3.17
CA ASP A 33 17.79 -10.17 3.58
C ASP A 33 17.86 -10.47 5.09
N ALA A 34 17.21 -9.70 5.97
CA ALA A 34 17.20 -10.04 7.40
C ALA A 34 16.09 -11.04 7.76
N PRO A 35 16.38 -12.20 8.40
CA PRO A 35 15.35 -13.12 8.85
C PRO A 35 14.55 -12.48 9.99
N ARG A 36 13.29 -12.12 9.71
CA ARG A 36 12.38 -11.52 10.70
C ARG A 36 11.97 -12.58 11.71
N SER A 37 12.63 -12.61 12.87
CA SER A 37 12.07 -13.30 14.04
C SER A 37 10.80 -12.54 14.46
N ARG A 38 9.64 -13.20 14.37
CA ARG A 38 8.36 -12.64 14.83
C ARG A 38 8.41 -12.48 16.35
N ALA A 39 8.87 -11.33 16.82
CA ALA A 39 8.70 -10.93 18.21
C ALA A 39 7.22 -10.66 18.48
N LYS A 40 6.65 -11.53 19.30
CA LYS A 40 5.36 -11.44 19.97
C LYS A 40 5.20 -10.08 20.65
N GLY A 41 4.30 -9.24 20.16
CA GLY A 41 4.05 -7.93 20.77
C GLY A 41 2.90 -7.17 20.14
N ARG A 42 1.66 -7.53 20.50
CA ARG A 42 0.55 -6.56 20.49
C ARG A 42 -0.50 -6.98 21.50
N THR A 43 -0.31 -6.50 22.73
CA THR A 43 -1.34 -6.41 23.76
C THR A 43 -2.19 -5.18 23.48
N THR A 44 -3.34 -5.38 22.85
CA THR A 44 -4.54 -4.57 23.11
C THR A 44 -5.72 -5.54 23.22
N GLY A 45 -6.42 -5.46 24.35
CA GLY A 45 -7.35 -6.46 24.83
C GLY A 45 -8.53 -6.72 23.89
N ALA A 46 -8.64 -7.97 23.46
CA ALA A 46 -9.90 -8.67 23.31
C ALA A 46 -9.60 -10.11 23.72
N ALA A 47 -10.32 -10.62 24.72
CA ALA A 47 -10.22 -12.01 25.12
C ALA A 47 -10.47 -12.88 23.88
N VAL A 48 -9.45 -13.62 23.47
CA VAL A 48 -9.58 -14.60 22.39
C VAL A 48 -10.26 -15.81 23.00
N GLU A 49 -11.55 -15.97 22.69
CA GLU A 49 -12.30 -17.20 22.94
C GLU A 49 -11.49 -18.39 22.40
N PRO A 50 -11.24 -19.44 23.22
CA PRO A 50 -10.51 -20.63 22.79
C PRO A 50 -11.37 -21.44 21.81
N GLY A 51 -11.24 -21.16 20.52
CA GLY A 51 -12.00 -21.81 19.46
C GLY A 51 -11.95 -21.13 18.09
N ALA A 52 -11.37 -19.93 17.99
CA ALA A 52 -11.23 -19.26 16.71
C ALA A 52 -10.18 -19.97 15.82
N ALA A 53 -10.65 -20.56 14.73
CA ALA A 53 -9.81 -21.14 13.69
C ALA A 53 -8.76 -20.11 13.21
N PRO A 54 -7.53 -20.56 12.90
CA PRO A 54 -6.48 -19.66 12.42
C PRO A 54 -6.96 -18.91 11.16
N PRO A 55 -6.66 -17.61 11.04
CA PRO A 55 -7.02 -16.85 9.84
C PRO A 55 -6.38 -17.53 8.61
N PRO A 56 -7.11 -17.64 7.49
CA PRO A 56 -6.62 -18.33 6.31
C PRO A 56 -5.29 -17.73 5.86
N GLU A 57 -4.33 -18.60 5.54
CA GLU A 57 -3.01 -18.20 5.05
C GLU A 57 -3.17 -17.28 3.83
N ARG A 58 -2.59 -16.08 3.93
CA ARG A 58 -2.64 -15.11 2.84
C ARG A 58 -1.74 -15.61 1.71
N PRO A 59 -2.24 -15.69 0.46
CA PRO A 59 -1.44 -16.16 -0.67
C PRO A 59 -0.15 -15.32 -0.82
N GLN A 60 1.00 -15.98 -0.91
CA GLN A 60 2.35 -15.36 -0.95
C GLN A 60 2.72 -14.78 -2.34
N HIS A 61 1.75 -14.33 -3.15
CA HIS A 61 1.93 -14.17 -4.62
C HIS A 61 2.01 -12.72 -5.15
N TYR A 62 2.37 -11.72 -4.35
CA TYR A 62 2.58 -10.37 -4.87
C TYR A 62 3.75 -9.65 -4.19
N LYS A 63 4.48 -8.87 -4.97
CA LYS A 63 5.52 -7.93 -4.49
C LYS A 63 5.00 -6.51 -4.59
N VAL A 64 5.26 -5.70 -3.56
CA VAL A 64 5.02 -4.26 -3.61
C VAL A 64 6.20 -3.64 -4.36
N ILE A 65 5.91 -2.86 -5.39
CA ILE A 65 6.90 -2.14 -6.18
C ILE A 65 6.59 -0.65 -6.14
N CYS A 66 7.63 0.17 -6.24
CA CYS A 66 7.50 1.59 -6.51
C CYS A 66 7.70 1.80 -8.01
N ILE A 67 6.71 2.42 -8.67
CA ILE A 67 6.80 2.83 -10.07
C ILE A 67 6.51 4.33 -10.16
N SER A 68 7.22 5.03 -11.03
CA SER A 68 6.87 6.40 -11.41
C SER A 68 5.87 6.38 -12.56
N MET A 69 4.85 7.22 -12.47
CA MET A 69 3.85 7.46 -13.52
C MET A 69 3.58 8.97 -13.59
N TYR A 70 3.07 9.46 -14.71
CA TYR A 70 2.60 10.84 -14.78
C TYR A 70 1.40 11.04 -13.83
N THR A 71 1.30 12.23 -13.24
CA THR A 71 0.21 12.55 -12.30
C THR A 71 -1.16 12.37 -12.95
N GLU A 72 -1.30 12.79 -14.21
CA GLU A 72 -2.54 12.63 -14.99
C GLU A 72 -2.91 11.15 -15.18
N ASP A 73 -1.93 10.26 -15.39
CA ASP A 73 -2.18 8.82 -15.51
C ASP A 73 -2.64 8.21 -14.18
N LEU A 74 -2.14 8.70 -13.04
CA LEU A 74 -2.58 8.27 -11.72
C LEU A 74 -4.03 8.70 -11.45
N GLU A 75 -4.39 9.93 -11.81
CA GLU A 75 -5.76 10.45 -11.70
C GLU A 75 -6.72 9.63 -12.56
N ARG A 76 -6.36 9.38 -13.83
CA ARG A 76 -7.14 8.55 -14.74
C ARG A 76 -7.30 7.12 -14.22
N LEU A 77 -6.28 6.56 -13.59
CA LEU A 77 -6.35 5.24 -12.97
C LEU A 77 -7.36 5.21 -11.81
N ASP A 78 -7.40 6.26 -11.00
CA ASP A 78 -8.36 6.40 -9.89
C ASP A 78 -9.80 6.56 -10.40
N GLU A 79 -10.02 7.35 -11.44
CA GLU A 79 -11.32 7.49 -12.09
C GLU A 79 -11.84 6.15 -12.61
N MET A 80 -10.99 5.38 -13.29
CA MET A 80 -11.36 4.04 -13.78
C MET A 80 -11.71 3.10 -12.62
N VAL A 81 -10.94 3.11 -11.53
CA VAL A 81 -11.28 2.32 -10.32
C VAL A 81 -12.63 2.74 -9.74
N SER A 82 -12.89 4.05 -9.68
CA SER A 82 -14.17 4.58 -9.20
C SER A 82 -15.34 4.14 -10.07
N ALA A 83 -15.19 4.20 -11.40
CA ALA A 83 -16.19 3.73 -12.36
C ALA A 83 -16.45 2.22 -12.21
N LEU A 84 -15.42 1.40 -11.99
CA LEU A 84 -15.58 -0.04 -11.75
C LEU A 84 -16.35 -0.30 -10.45
N LYS A 85 -16.04 0.43 -9.38
CA LYS A 85 -16.77 0.32 -8.11
C LYS A 85 -18.24 0.72 -8.26
N ALA A 86 -18.52 1.81 -8.99
CA ALA A 86 -19.88 2.24 -9.28
C ALA A 86 -20.68 1.18 -10.07
N ARG A 87 -20.00 0.37 -10.90
CA ARG A 87 -20.58 -0.78 -11.62
C ARG A 87 -20.72 -2.05 -10.75
N GLY A 88 -20.49 -1.97 -9.44
CA GLY A 88 -20.66 -3.08 -8.51
C GLY A 88 -19.39 -3.91 -8.25
N MET A 89 -18.25 -3.59 -8.88
CA MET A 89 -16.97 -4.25 -8.58
C MET A 89 -16.32 -3.62 -7.34
N THR A 90 -16.90 -3.88 -6.17
CA THR A 90 -16.52 -3.28 -4.89
C THR A 90 -15.07 -3.53 -4.48
N LYS A 91 -14.46 -4.62 -4.98
CA LYS A 91 -13.06 -5.00 -4.74
C LYS A 91 -12.07 -4.45 -5.77
N ALA A 92 -12.51 -3.62 -6.72
CA ALA A 92 -11.62 -2.99 -7.69
C ALA A 92 -10.62 -2.06 -6.99
N ASN A 93 -9.34 -2.19 -7.32
CA ASN A 93 -8.25 -1.33 -6.87
C ASN A 93 -7.24 -1.14 -8.00
N ARG A 94 -6.29 -0.21 -7.82
CA ARG A 94 -5.28 0.13 -8.83
C ARG A 94 -4.53 -1.12 -9.32
N SER A 95 -4.07 -1.99 -8.41
CA SER A 95 -3.29 -3.18 -8.78
C SER A 95 -4.12 -4.24 -9.51
N ALA A 96 -5.40 -4.41 -9.17
CA ALA A 96 -6.30 -5.32 -9.87
C ALA A 96 -6.57 -4.83 -11.31
N LEU A 97 -6.77 -3.53 -11.49
CA LEU A 97 -6.95 -2.92 -12.81
C LEU A 97 -5.68 -3.04 -13.66
N ILE A 98 -4.51 -2.69 -13.12
CA ILE A 98 -3.22 -2.83 -13.80
C ILE A 98 -2.99 -4.29 -14.21
N ARG A 99 -3.25 -5.26 -13.31
CA ARG A 99 -3.09 -6.68 -13.63
C ARG A 99 -3.97 -7.12 -14.79
N HIS A 100 -5.23 -6.67 -14.82
CA HIS A 100 -6.10 -6.99 -15.95
C HIS A 100 -5.63 -6.31 -17.23
N ALA A 101 -5.20 -5.05 -17.17
CA ALA A 101 -4.64 -4.34 -18.32
C ALA A 101 -3.44 -5.09 -18.91
N LEU A 102 -2.48 -5.50 -18.07
CA LEU A 102 -1.29 -6.26 -18.49
C LEU A 102 -1.64 -7.58 -19.20
N SER A 103 -2.74 -8.26 -18.83
CA SER A 103 -3.17 -9.48 -19.52
C SER A 103 -3.70 -9.27 -20.94
N GLN A 104 -4.03 -8.02 -21.29
CA GLN A 104 -4.61 -7.65 -22.58
C GLN A 104 -3.65 -6.84 -23.46
N VAL A 105 -2.46 -6.50 -22.96
CA VAL A 105 -1.47 -5.73 -23.73
C VAL A 105 -0.97 -6.57 -24.90
N ASP A 106 -1.00 -5.95 -26.08
CA ASP A 106 -0.41 -6.48 -27.31
C ASP A 106 0.90 -5.73 -27.57
N LEU A 107 2.03 -6.45 -27.48
CA LEU A 107 3.37 -5.87 -27.57
C LEU A 107 3.68 -5.37 -28.98
N ASP A 108 3.06 -5.94 -30.02
CA ASP A 108 3.28 -5.52 -31.40
C ASP A 108 2.70 -4.13 -31.70
N LYS A 109 1.82 -3.64 -30.82
CA LYS A 109 1.20 -2.30 -30.92
C LYS A 109 1.95 -1.23 -30.13
N ILE A 110 3.02 -1.59 -29.42
CA ILE A 110 3.81 -0.64 -28.65
C ILE A 110 4.73 0.12 -29.62
N PRO A 111 4.70 1.47 -29.64
CA PRO A 111 5.58 2.26 -30.51
C PRO A 111 7.06 1.97 -30.19
N LYS A 112 7.93 2.04 -31.20
CA LYS A 112 9.37 1.92 -30.98
C LYS A 112 9.88 3.24 -30.38
N GLY A 113 10.65 3.17 -29.29
CA GLY A 113 11.29 4.35 -28.67
C GLY A 113 10.59 4.92 -27.43
N ILE A 114 9.70 4.14 -26.81
CA ILE A 114 9.25 4.30 -25.41
C ILE A 114 10.31 3.75 -24.45
#